data_AF-A0A9E5YW24-F1
#
_entry.id   AF-A0A9E5YW24-F1
#
_cell.length_a   1.000
_cell.length_b   1.000
_cell.length_c   1.000
_cell.angle_alpha   90.00
_cell.angle_beta   90.00
_cell.angle_gamma   90.00
#
_symmetry.space_group_name_H-M   'P 1'
#
loop_
_entity.id
_entity.type
_entity.pdbx_description
1 polymer ?
#
loop_
_entity_poly.entity_id
_entity_poly.type
_entity_poly.pdbx_seq_one_letter_code
_entity_poly.pdbx_strand_id
1 'polypeptide(L)'
;MGRLISCAAAVMVFAISALPAAGGEIWTFYTGEAYLNAPEPSRTLYVAGMSDTLNALTDSGDIAATWVVTCTKGKHSTELTAMFDRWLVANPALLGKSAPLLFLVALRANCVK
;
A
#
# COMPACT_ATOMS: atom_id res chain seq x y z
N MET A 1 -22.52 65.15 0.78
CA MET A 1 -22.03 64.32 -0.33
C MET A 1 -21.10 63.27 0.25
N GLY A 2 -21.66 62.13 0.68
CA GLY A 2 -20.91 61.06 1.35
C GLY A 2 -20.31 60.08 0.36
N ARG A 3 -19.01 59.84 0.46
CA ARG A 3 -18.31 58.76 -0.27
C ARG A 3 -18.27 57.53 0.63
N LEU A 4 -19.06 56.51 0.29
CA LEU A 4 -18.95 55.18 0.87
C LEU A 4 -17.67 54.53 0.35
N ILE A 5 -16.68 54.36 1.22
CA ILE A 5 -15.47 53.59 0.94
C ILE A 5 -15.84 52.12 1.18
N SER A 6 -16.00 51.38 0.08
CA SER A 6 -16.21 49.94 0.10
C SER A 6 -14.85 49.27 0.36
N CYS A 7 -14.61 48.82 1.60
CA CYS A 7 -13.46 47.96 1.91
C CYS A 7 -13.76 46.55 1.42
N ALA A 8 -13.30 46.23 0.21
CA ALA A 8 -13.30 44.86 -0.30
C ALA A 8 -12.37 44.01 0.59
N ALA A 9 -12.95 43.06 1.32
CA ALA A 9 -12.20 42.05 2.05
C ALA A 9 -11.48 41.15 1.03
N ALA A 10 -10.16 41.27 0.95
CA ALA A 10 -9.35 40.37 0.16
C ALA A 10 -9.37 38.98 0.84
N VAL A 11 -10.16 38.07 0.29
CA VAL A 11 -10.11 36.66 0.64
C VAL A 11 -8.80 36.10 0.08
N MET A 12 -7.80 35.97 0.96
CA MET A 12 -6.55 35.31 0.64
C MET A 12 -6.81 33.81 0.55
N VAL A 13 -7.07 33.32 -0.66
CA VAL A 13 -7.18 31.89 -0.94
C VAL A 13 -5.78 31.29 -0.81
N PHE A 14 -5.56 30.53 0.24
CA PHE A 14 -4.40 29.64 0.32
C PHE A 14 -4.56 28.58 -0.77
N ALA A 15 -3.87 28.77 -1.89
CA ALA A 15 -3.66 27.71 -2.85
C ALA A 15 -2.80 26.63 -2.18
N ILE A 16 -3.44 25.60 -1.64
CA ILE A 16 -2.75 24.37 -1.27
C ILE A 16 -2.33 23.76 -2.60
N SER A 17 -1.09 24.02 -3.01
CA SER A 17 -0.46 23.26 -4.07
C SER A 17 -0.35 21.83 -3.56
N ALA A 18 -1.33 20.99 -3.88
CA ALA A 18 -1.15 19.56 -3.80
C ALA A 18 0.03 19.26 -4.73
N LEU A 19 1.21 18.99 -4.15
CA LEU A 19 2.27 18.37 -4.93
C LEU A 19 1.64 17.15 -5.59
N PRO A 20 1.82 16.94 -6.90
CA PRO A 20 1.48 15.65 -7.46
C PRO A 20 2.24 14.65 -6.60
N ALA A 21 1.52 13.71 -5.98
CA ALA A 21 2.17 12.48 -5.56
C ALA A 21 2.74 11.97 -6.87
N ALA A 22 4.04 12.19 -7.10
CA ALA A 22 4.77 11.41 -8.07
C ALA A 22 4.47 9.99 -7.61
N GLY A 23 3.55 9.31 -8.31
CA GLY A 23 3.09 7.99 -7.92
C GLY A 23 4.34 7.17 -7.83
N GLY A 24 4.80 6.92 -6.60
CA GLY A 24 6.14 6.42 -6.39
C GLY A 24 6.25 5.14 -7.17
N GLU A 25 7.32 4.97 -7.94
CA GLU A 25 7.54 3.67 -8.57
C GLU A 25 7.48 2.62 -7.47
N ILE A 26 6.59 1.66 -7.64
CA ILE A 26 6.47 0.56 -6.69
C ILE A 26 7.78 -0.20 -6.74
N TRP A 27 8.17 -0.78 -5.60
CA TRP A 27 9.28 -1.70 -5.52
C TRP A 27 9.35 -2.60 -6.76
N THR A 28 10.57 -2.67 -7.29
CA THR A 28 10.90 -3.41 -8.49
C THR A 28 11.37 -4.80 -8.10
N PHE A 29 10.86 -5.81 -8.80
CA PHE A 29 11.41 -7.16 -8.75
C PHE A 29 12.90 -7.15 -9.07
N TYR A 30 13.61 -8.19 -8.63
CA TYR A 30 15.00 -8.40 -9.06
C TYR A 30 15.17 -8.40 -10.59
N THR A 31 14.12 -8.80 -11.33
CA THR A 31 14.06 -8.78 -12.80
C THR A 31 13.96 -7.38 -13.41
N GLY A 32 13.78 -6.32 -12.61
CA GLY A 32 13.65 -4.95 -13.11
C GLY A 32 12.21 -4.52 -13.39
N GLU A 33 11.21 -5.38 -13.18
CA GLU A 33 9.79 -5.05 -13.36
C GLU A 33 9.17 -4.49 -12.08
N ALA A 34 8.46 -3.36 -12.16
CA ALA A 34 7.68 -2.85 -11.03
C ALA A 34 6.53 -3.82 -10.69
N TYR A 35 6.27 -4.06 -9.41
CA TYR A 35 5.32 -5.10 -8.99
C TYR A 35 3.94 -5.02 -9.68
N LEU A 36 3.31 -3.83 -9.75
CA LEU A 36 1.99 -3.69 -10.41
C LEU A 36 2.03 -3.90 -11.93
N ASN A 37 3.19 -3.74 -12.56
CA ASN A 37 3.37 -3.94 -13.99
C ASN A 37 3.83 -5.36 -14.34
N ALA A 38 4.26 -6.14 -13.35
CA ALA A 38 4.75 -7.48 -13.58
C ALA A 38 3.62 -8.41 -14.07
N PRO A 39 3.87 -9.29 -15.04
CA PRO A 39 2.87 -10.23 -15.52
C PRO A 39 2.59 -11.33 -14.49
N GLU A 40 1.47 -12.04 -14.64
CA GLU A 40 1.33 -13.34 -13.98
C GLU A 40 2.28 -14.37 -14.61
N PRO A 41 2.85 -15.31 -13.84
CA PRO A 41 2.56 -15.58 -12.43
C PRO A 41 3.44 -14.81 -11.43
N SER A 42 4.25 -13.82 -11.87
CA SER A 42 5.28 -13.18 -11.04
C SER A 42 4.74 -12.55 -9.76
N ARG A 43 3.60 -11.84 -9.85
CA ARG A 43 2.95 -11.24 -8.65
C ARG A 43 2.45 -12.32 -7.70
N THR A 44 1.76 -13.33 -8.21
CA THR A 44 1.22 -14.42 -7.39
C THR A 44 2.34 -15.20 -6.70
N LEU A 45 3.45 -15.48 -7.38
CA LEU A 45 4.62 -16.15 -6.81
C LEU A 45 5.26 -15.33 -5.69
N TYR A 46 5.37 -14.01 -5.89
CA TYR A 46 5.88 -13.12 -4.87
C TYR A 46 5.03 -13.14 -3.60
N VAL A 47 3.72 -12.99 -3.75
CA VAL A 47 2.77 -12.98 -2.62
C VAL A 47 2.75 -14.33 -1.91
N ALA A 48 2.80 -15.43 -2.65
CA ALA A 48 2.92 -16.76 -2.08
C ALA A 48 4.18 -16.89 -1.22
N GLY A 49 5.36 -16.54 -1.77
CA GLY A 49 6.63 -16.59 -1.04
C GLY A 49 6.67 -15.69 0.19
N MET A 50 6.09 -14.49 0.10
CA MET A 50 5.95 -13.59 1.23
C MET A 50 5.03 -14.15 2.32
N SER A 51 3.89 -14.73 1.94
CA SER A 51 2.96 -15.37 2.87
C SER A 51 3.62 -16.55 3.58
N ASP A 52 4.31 -17.42 2.84
CA ASP A 52 5.00 -18.59 3.40
C ASP A 52 6.12 -18.18 4.35
N THR A 53 6.89 -17.15 3.99
CA THR A 53 7.95 -16.60 4.86
C THR A 53 7.38 -16.08 6.16
N LEU A 54 6.29 -15.31 6.12
CA LEU A 54 5.68 -14.77 7.33
C LEU A 54 5.05 -15.86 8.22
N ASN A 55 4.44 -16.88 7.60
CA ASN A 55 3.92 -18.03 8.34
C ASN A 55 5.07 -18.81 9.00
N ALA A 56 6.16 -19.10 8.29
CA ALA A 56 7.32 -19.80 8.84
C ALA A 56 7.98 -19.04 10.01
N LEU A 57 8.13 -17.71 9.88
CA LEU A 57 8.66 -16.87 10.97
C LEU A 57 7.71 -16.82 12.18
N THR A 58 6.40 -16.90 11.95
CA THR A 58 5.42 -16.94 13.03
C THR A 58 5.44 -18.30 13.73
N ASP A 59 5.49 -19.39 12.97
CA ASP A 59 5.48 -20.76 13.48
C ASP A 59 6.77 -21.11 14.25
N SER A 60 7.91 -20.55 13.83
CA SER A 60 9.20 -20.68 14.54
C SER A 60 9.28 -19.85 15.82
N GLY A 61 8.38 -18.87 15.99
CA GLY A 61 8.41 -17.94 17.13
C GLY A 61 9.38 -16.76 16.94
N ASP A 62 9.99 -16.61 15.77
CA ASP A 62 10.87 -15.47 15.44
C ASP A 62 10.09 -14.15 15.38
N ILE A 63 8.80 -14.21 15.08
CA ILE A 63 7.88 -13.06 15.17
C ILE A 63 6.59 -13.42 15.94
N ALA A 64 6.14 -12.49 16.78
CA ALA A 64 4.86 -12.61 17.50
C ALA A 64 3.68 -12.15 16.62
N ALA A 65 3.41 -12.88 15.52
CA ALA A 65 2.44 -12.48 14.50
C ALA A 65 1.39 -13.57 14.20
N THR A 66 0.82 -14.21 15.22
CA THR A 66 -0.24 -15.26 15.08
C THR A 66 -1.47 -14.80 14.28
N TRP A 67 -1.70 -13.49 14.24
CA TRP A 67 -2.73 -12.88 13.39
C TRP A 67 -2.45 -13.04 11.89
N VAL A 68 -1.17 -13.14 11.46
CA VAL A 68 -0.79 -13.38 10.07
C VAL A 68 -1.25 -14.78 9.65
N VAL A 69 -0.91 -15.80 10.43
CA VAL A 69 -1.35 -17.19 10.17
C VAL A 69 -2.87 -17.24 10.10
N THR A 70 -3.56 -16.58 11.04
CA THR A 70 -5.03 -16.51 11.03
C THR A 70 -5.58 -15.80 9.79
N CYS A 71 -4.93 -14.71 9.36
CA CYS A 71 -5.31 -13.91 8.19
C CYS A 71 -5.14 -14.68 6.88
N THR A 72 -4.05 -15.45 6.74
CA THR A 72 -3.69 -16.16 5.50
C THR A 72 -4.31 -17.56 5.43
N LYS A 73 -4.73 -18.14 6.56
CA LYS A 73 -5.29 -19.50 6.64
C LYS A 73 -6.43 -19.70 5.65
N GLY A 74 -6.27 -20.70 4.78
CA GLY A 74 -7.27 -21.12 3.81
C GLY A 74 -7.44 -20.19 2.61
N LYS A 75 -6.62 -19.12 2.48
CA LYS A 75 -6.63 -18.25 1.31
C LYS A 75 -5.68 -18.77 0.24
N HIS A 76 -6.14 -18.80 -1.00
CA HIS A 76 -5.25 -19.05 -2.13
C HIS A 76 -4.33 -17.85 -2.39
N SER A 77 -3.15 -18.10 -2.97
CA SER A 77 -2.18 -17.05 -3.31
C SER A 77 -2.78 -16.00 -4.24
N THR A 78 -3.68 -16.38 -5.15
CA THR A 78 -4.42 -15.45 -6.02
C THR A 78 -5.35 -14.52 -5.24
N GLU A 79 -5.99 -15.00 -4.17
CA GLU A 79 -6.83 -14.17 -3.29
C GLU A 79 -6.00 -13.15 -2.51
N LEU A 80 -4.86 -13.60 -1.96
CA LEU A 80 -3.91 -12.73 -1.27
C LEU A 80 -3.31 -11.69 -2.22
N THR A 81 -3.03 -12.08 -3.46
CA THR A 81 -2.51 -11.18 -4.50
C THR A 81 -3.54 -10.12 -4.84
N ALA A 82 -4.78 -10.53 -5.12
CA ALA A 82 -5.85 -9.58 -5.40
C ALA A 82 -6.13 -8.64 -4.22
N MET A 83 -6.01 -9.12 -2.97
CA MET A 83 -6.09 -8.25 -1.78
C MET A 83 -4.96 -7.22 -1.76
N PHE A 84 -3.72 -7.66 -1.99
CA PHE A 84 -2.57 -6.77 -1.97
C PHE A 84 -2.61 -5.73 -3.09
N ASP A 85 -2.96 -6.14 -4.31
CA ASP A 85 -3.09 -5.25 -5.47
C ASP A 85 -4.15 -4.16 -5.21
N ARG A 86 -5.32 -4.53 -4.69
CA ARG A 86 -6.36 -3.56 -4.31
C ARG A 86 -5.86 -2.59 -3.24
N TRP A 87 -5.12 -3.08 -2.25
CA TRP A 87 -4.59 -2.23 -1.19
C TRP A 87 -3.54 -1.26 -1.72
N LEU A 88 -2.65 -1.68 -2.61
CA LEU A 88 -1.65 -0.79 -3.24
C LEU A 88 -2.31 0.32 -4.05
N VAL A 89 -3.33 0.00 -4.87
CA VAL A 89 -4.09 0.98 -5.65
C VAL A 89 -4.79 1.99 -4.75
N ALA A 90 -5.31 1.56 -3.59
CA ALA A 90 -5.94 2.44 -2.62
C ALA A 90 -4.95 3.30 -1.81
N ASN A 91 -3.66 3.00 -1.85
CA ASN A 91 -2.63 3.67 -1.04
C ASN A 91 -1.45 4.18 -1.89
N PRO A 92 -1.68 5.05 -2.90
CA PRO A 92 -0.65 5.49 -3.83
C PRO A 92 0.48 6.29 -3.18
N ALA A 93 0.21 6.94 -2.03
CA ALA A 93 1.21 7.69 -1.28
C ALA A 93 2.27 6.79 -0.59
N LEU A 94 2.02 5.48 -0.50
CA LEU A 94 2.95 4.51 0.10
C LEU A 94 3.80 3.79 -0.94
N LEU A 95 3.55 4.01 -2.22
CA LEU A 95 4.35 3.45 -3.31
C LEU A 95 5.76 4.06 -3.26
N GLY A 96 6.79 3.22 -3.43
CA GLY A 96 8.20 3.54 -3.16
C GLY A 96 8.74 2.96 -1.84
N LYS A 97 7.87 2.43 -0.96
CA LYS A 97 8.31 1.58 0.16
C LYS A 97 8.55 0.14 -0.31
N SER A 98 9.27 -0.64 0.52
CA SER A 98 9.57 -2.04 0.20
C SER A 98 8.29 -2.88 0.12
N ALA A 99 8.16 -3.69 -0.94
CA ALA A 99 7.00 -4.56 -1.13
C ALA A 99 6.76 -5.55 0.04
N PRO A 100 7.79 -6.14 0.69
CA PRO A 100 7.57 -7.01 1.86
C PRO A 100 6.87 -6.29 3.01
N LEU A 101 7.28 -5.05 3.27
CA LEU A 101 6.68 -4.22 4.31
C LEU A 101 5.24 -3.85 3.94
N LEU A 102 5.02 -3.42 2.70
CA LEU A 102 3.68 -3.06 2.23
C LEU A 102 2.72 -4.25 2.27
N PHE A 103 3.18 -5.47 1.94
CA PHE A 103 2.36 -6.67 2.05
C PHE A 103 1.93 -6.95 3.50
N LEU A 104 2.85 -6.84 4.46
CA LEU A 104 2.53 -6.99 5.88
C LEU A 104 1.53 -5.93 6.37
N VAL A 105 1.70 -4.67 5.97
CA VAL A 105 0.77 -3.58 6.30
C VAL A 105 -0.59 -3.83 5.67
N ALA A 106 -0.63 -4.27 4.40
CA ALA A 106 -1.87 -4.63 3.71
C ALA A 106 -2.61 -5.78 4.41
N LEU A 107 -1.90 -6.85 4.79
CA LEU A 107 -2.47 -7.95 5.57
C LEU A 107 -3.08 -7.44 6.88
N ARG A 108 -2.34 -6.62 7.63
CA ARG A 108 -2.83 -6.06 8.89
C ARG A 108 -4.08 -5.21 8.69
N ALA A 109 -4.08 -4.32 7.70
CA ALA A 109 -5.22 -3.45 7.41
C ALA A 109 -6.48 -4.22 6.96
N ASN A 110 -6.33 -5.39 6.34
CA ASN A 110 -7.46 -6.20 5.85
C ASN A 110 -7.94 -7.25 6.87
N CYS A 111 -7.08 -7.68 7.80
CA CYS A 111 -7.38 -8.81 8.70
C CYS A 111 -7.48 -8.42 10.18
N VAL A 112 -6.89 -7.31 10.59
CA VAL A 112 -6.93 -6.83 11.97
C VAL A 112 -7.73 -5.53 11.98
N LYS A 113 -8.92 -5.58 12.59
CA LYS A 113 -9.75 -4.40 12.84
C LYS A 113 -9.42 -3.78 14.19
#